data_AF-A0A410UUD7-F1
#
_entry.id   AF-A0A410UUD7-F1
#
_cell.length_a   1.000
_cell.length_b   1.000
_cell.length_c   1.000
_cell.angle_alpha   90.00
_cell.angle_beta   90.00
_cell.angle_gamma   90.00
#
_symmetry.space_group_name_H-M   'P 1'
#
loop_
_entity.id
_entity.type
_entity.pdbx_description
1 polymer ?
#
loop_
_entity_poly.entity_id
_entity_poly.type
_entity_poly.pdbx_seq_one_letter_code
_entity_poly.pdbx_strand_id
1 'polypeptide(L)'
;MDNEGFLQRWTRLKSGSQAQSLPPAGRDAAIAEDTGPESAVPDVSAAATAQSRLPTMEDAVRLTPESDYSAFVAQGVDKAVRRVALKRLFSDPHFNLVDGLDIYMGDYNRPDPVSAAMLAALHQAQGFLQQVAAEAEKGAGAGQDKENDQHMLGDASRQNPGDAV
;
A
#
# COMPACT_ATOMS: atom_id res chain seq x y z
N MET A 1 -1.92 48.15 3.28
CA MET A 1 -2.50 46.82 3.55
C MET A 1 -2.51 46.10 2.21
N ASP A 2 -1.44 45.39 1.92
CA ASP A 2 -1.20 44.87 0.58
C ASP A 2 -2.07 43.64 0.34
N ASN A 3 -3.05 43.79 -0.55
CA ASN A 3 -4.07 42.78 -0.85
C ASN A 3 -3.60 41.86 -2.00
N GLU A 4 -2.48 41.16 -1.82
CA GLU A 4 -2.02 40.18 -2.82
C GLU A 4 -2.53 38.78 -2.46
N GLY A 5 -3.01 38.02 -3.46
CA GLY A 5 -3.54 36.67 -3.29
C GLY A 5 -2.46 35.59 -3.21
N PHE A 6 -2.77 34.44 -2.62
CA PHE A 6 -1.85 33.31 -2.45
C PHE A 6 -1.21 32.84 -3.76
N LEU A 7 -2.01 32.71 -4.82
CA LEU A 7 -1.53 32.22 -6.12
C LEU A 7 -0.53 33.18 -6.77
N GLN A 8 -0.73 34.49 -6.64
CA GLN A 8 0.17 35.51 -7.20
C GLN A 8 1.55 35.50 -6.51
N ARG A 9 1.56 35.27 -5.18
CA ARG A 9 2.80 35.08 -4.44
C ARG A 9 3.52 33.80 -4.86
N TRP A 10 2.76 32.72 -5.04
CA TRP A 10 3.32 31.42 -5.42
C TRP A 10 3.87 31.42 -6.86
N THR A 11 3.20 32.07 -7.82
CA THR A 11 3.72 32.24 -9.18
C THR A 11 4.99 33.08 -9.19
N ARG A 12 5.06 34.18 -8.43
CA ARG A 12 6.28 35.00 -8.34
C ARG A 12 7.46 34.25 -7.72
N LEU A 13 7.20 33.47 -6.66
CA LEU A 13 8.21 32.62 -6.03
C LEU A 13 8.71 31.55 -7.02
N LYS A 14 7.81 31.00 -7.82
CA LYS A 14 8.12 29.96 -8.81
C LYS A 14 8.74 30.52 -10.10
N SER A 15 8.47 31.78 -10.47
CA SER A 15 9.03 32.43 -11.67
C SER A 15 10.44 33.00 -11.47
N GLY A 16 10.99 32.92 -10.24
CA GLY A 16 12.38 33.30 -9.93
C GLY A 16 12.70 34.79 -10.13
N SER A 17 11.69 35.65 -10.30
CA SER A 17 11.88 37.02 -10.82
C SER A 17 12.35 38.05 -9.78
N GLN A 18 12.87 37.63 -8.63
CA GLN A 18 13.46 38.56 -7.67
C GLN A 18 14.68 37.95 -6.95
N ALA A 19 15.70 37.63 -7.75
CA ALA A 19 17.07 37.44 -7.27
C ALA A 19 17.93 38.65 -7.69
N GLN A 20 17.75 39.79 -7.02
CA GLN A 20 18.71 40.90 -6.76
C GLN A 20 17.89 42.15 -6.37
N SER A 21 18.20 42.92 -5.33
CA SER A 21 19.51 43.33 -4.83
C SER A 21 19.46 43.74 -3.34
N LEU A 22 20.36 43.21 -2.51
CA LEU A 22 20.78 43.83 -1.23
C LEU A 22 22.32 44.01 -1.28
N PRO A 23 22.88 45.19 -0.95
CA PRO A 23 24.33 45.37 -0.86
C PRO A 23 24.91 44.77 0.44
N PRO A 24 26.24 44.50 0.48
CA PRO A 24 26.84 43.58 1.44
C PRO A 24 27.19 44.29 2.76
N ALA A 25 26.59 43.85 3.87
CA ALA A 25 27.12 44.11 5.21
C ALA A 25 27.93 42.88 5.64
N GLY A 26 29.19 43.14 6.00
CA GLY A 26 30.20 42.15 6.27
C GLY A 26 29.84 41.13 7.35
N ARG A 27 30.28 39.92 7.05
CA ARG A 27 30.70 38.84 7.93
C ARG A 27 30.89 39.25 9.38
N ASP A 28 30.26 38.51 10.28
CA ASP A 28 31.00 37.76 11.28
C ASP A 28 30.33 36.40 11.54
N ALA A 29 31.19 35.41 11.74
CA ALA A 29 30.95 34.09 12.29
C ALA A 29 30.24 33.03 11.42
N ALA A 30 31.08 32.37 10.62
CA ALA A 30 31.29 30.92 10.64
C ALA A 30 30.10 30.00 10.32
N ILE A 31 30.04 29.56 9.07
CA ILE A 31 29.80 28.14 8.78
C ILE A 31 30.92 27.73 7.84
N ALA A 32 31.81 26.91 8.39
CA ALA A 32 32.88 26.24 7.69
C ALA A 32 32.32 25.51 6.47
N GLU A 33 33.17 25.37 5.47
CA GLU A 33 32.97 24.55 4.30
C GLU A 33 32.40 23.18 4.70
N ASP A 34 31.12 22.97 4.42
CA ASP A 34 30.52 21.64 4.36
C ASP A 34 30.96 21.04 3.02
N THR A 35 32.27 20.71 2.93
CA THR A 35 32.67 19.51 2.20
C THR A 35 31.87 18.39 2.86
N GLY A 36 30.82 17.97 2.16
CA GLY A 36 29.84 17.06 2.69
C GLY A 36 30.51 15.87 3.39
N PRO A 37 29.92 15.37 4.49
CA PRO A 37 30.40 14.14 5.07
C PRO A 37 30.25 13.07 4.00
N GLU A 38 31.40 12.68 3.46
CA GLU A 38 31.71 11.34 3.01
C GLU A 38 30.81 10.38 3.77
N SER A 39 29.99 9.65 3.02
CA SER A 39 29.20 8.54 3.54
C SER A 39 30.11 7.65 4.34
N ALA A 40 30.16 7.89 5.65
CA ALA A 40 30.59 6.94 6.62
C ALA A 40 29.50 5.87 6.62
N VAL A 41 29.61 4.96 5.64
CA VAL A 41 29.23 3.57 5.89
C VAL A 41 29.77 3.26 7.29
N PRO A 42 28.94 2.84 8.27
CA PRO A 42 29.50 2.29 9.47
C PRO A 42 30.37 1.14 8.99
N ASP A 43 31.67 1.33 9.12
CA ASP A 43 32.66 0.31 8.98
C ASP A 43 32.34 -0.70 10.10
N VAL A 44 31.51 -1.69 9.76
CA VAL A 44 31.28 -2.88 10.60
C VAL A 44 32.50 -3.83 10.47
N SER A 45 33.63 -3.36 9.93
CA SER A 45 34.92 -4.08 9.95
C SER A 45 35.65 -3.92 11.29
N ALA A 46 34.96 -3.51 12.37
CA ALA A 46 35.46 -3.51 13.73
C ALA A 46 34.90 -4.65 14.62
N ALA A 47 34.27 -5.67 14.04
CA ALA A 47 33.92 -6.92 14.72
C ALA A 47 34.39 -8.15 13.92
N ALA A 48 35.65 -8.17 13.48
CA ALA A 48 36.23 -9.33 12.81
C ALA A 48 37.66 -9.62 13.31
N THR A 49 37.90 -9.55 14.61
CA THR A 49 39.02 -10.25 15.26
C THR A 49 38.60 -11.67 15.63
N ALA A 50 38.22 -12.42 14.61
CA ALA A 50 38.48 -13.84 14.58
C ALA A 50 39.06 -14.09 13.20
N GLN A 51 40.29 -14.58 13.13
CA GLN A 51 40.75 -15.35 11.98
C GLN A 51 39.88 -16.61 11.92
N SER A 52 38.63 -16.42 11.53
CA SER A 52 37.65 -17.48 11.44
C SER A 52 38.06 -18.30 10.23
N ARG A 53 38.35 -19.57 10.49
CA ARG A 53 38.54 -20.58 9.45
C ARG A 53 37.50 -20.38 8.34
N LEU A 54 37.93 -20.56 7.09
CA LEU A 54 36.99 -20.52 5.97
C LEU A 54 35.77 -21.41 6.28
N PRO A 55 34.53 -20.88 6.14
CA PRO A 55 33.32 -21.62 6.42
C PRO A 55 33.27 -22.92 5.64
N THR A 56 32.83 -23.98 6.31
CA THR A 56 32.71 -25.31 5.73
C THR A 56 31.28 -25.64 5.35
N MET A 57 31.09 -26.75 4.63
CA MET A 57 29.75 -27.23 4.28
C MET A 57 28.92 -27.58 5.51
N GLU A 58 29.53 -28.13 6.56
CA GLU A 58 28.86 -28.49 7.81
C GLU A 58 28.32 -27.24 8.52
N ASP A 59 29.08 -26.15 8.49
CA ASP A 59 28.66 -24.87 9.06
C ASP A 59 27.44 -24.34 8.33
N ALA A 60 27.43 -24.40 6.99
CA ALA A 60 26.30 -23.94 6.17
C ALA A 60 25.00 -24.72 6.42
N VAL A 61 25.09 -26.02 6.73
CA VAL A 61 23.92 -26.86 7.03
C VAL A 61 23.33 -26.56 8.41
N ARG A 62 24.15 -26.10 9.36
CA ARG A 62 23.71 -25.78 10.74
C ARG A 62 23.09 -24.39 10.89
N LEU A 63 23.12 -23.57 9.83
CA LEU A 63 22.57 -22.22 9.87
C LEU A 63 21.07 -22.20 10.14
N THR A 64 20.69 -21.28 11.03
CA THR A 64 19.31 -20.89 11.35
C THR A 64 19.01 -19.50 10.77
N PRO A 65 17.75 -19.06 10.72
CA PRO A 65 17.41 -17.72 10.25
C PRO A 65 18.11 -16.58 11.02
N GLU A 66 18.38 -16.78 12.31
CA GLU A 66 19.00 -15.80 13.22
C GLU A 66 20.54 -15.84 13.19
N SER A 67 21.12 -16.75 12.42
CA SER A 67 22.57 -16.88 12.30
C SER A 67 23.19 -15.72 11.53
N ASP A 68 24.48 -15.44 11.75
CA ASP A 68 25.22 -14.49 10.92
C ASP A 68 25.70 -15.17 9.62
N TYR A 69 25.29 -14.60 8.48
CA TYR A 69 25.64 -15.08 7.14
C TYR A 69 26.82 -14.32 6.52
N SER A 70 27.31 -13.25 7.16
CA SER A 70 28.39 -12.38 6.64
C SER A 70 29.65 -13.17 6.29
N ALA A 71 30.03 -14.15 7.12
CA ALA A 71 31.19 -15.00 6.91
C ALA A 71 31.09 -15.86 5.62
N PHE A 72 29.88 -16.23 5.19
CA PHE A 72 29.66 -17.11 4.03
C PHE A 72 29.69 -16.37 2.68
N VAL A 73 29.57 -15.03 2.70
CA VAL A 73 29.64 -14.19 1.50
C VAL A 73 31.02 -13.56 1.29
N ALA A 74 31.92 -13.73 2.25
CA ALA A 74 33.30 -13.24 2.17
C ALA A 74 34.08 -13.79 0.96
N GLN A 75 35.15 -13.09 0.58
CA GLN A 75 36.07 -13.54 -0.46
C GLN A 75 36.80 -14.83 -0.01
N GLY A 76 37.04 -15.75 -0.94
CA GLY A 76 37.72 -17.03 -0.66
C GLY A 76 36.83 -18.17 -0.17
N VAL A 77 35.55 -17.92 0.14
CA VAL A 77 34.58 -18.99 0.46
C VAL A 77 34.22 -19.78 -0.79
N ASP A 78 34.27 -21.11 -0.68
CA ASP A 78 33.87 -22.02 -1.76
C ASP A 78 32.44 -21.73 -2.25
N LYS A 79 32.25 -21.79 -3.57
CA LYS A 79 30.96 -21.44 -4.20
C LYS A 79 29.83 -22.38 -3.79
N ALA A 80 30.11 -23.65 -3.52
CA ALA A 80 29.10 -24.60 -3.07
C ALA A 80 28.65 -24.30 -1.65
N VAL A 81 29.59 -24.00 -0.74
CA VAL A 81 29.29 -23.60 0.64
C VAL A 81 28.44 -22.33 0.68
N ARG A 82 28.83 -21.29 -0.08
CA ARG A 82 28.06 -20.05 -0.22
C ARG A 82 26.63 -20.29 -0.73
N ARG A 83 26.48 -21.16 -1.72
CA ARG A 83 25.16 -21.49 -2.30
C ARG A 83 24.24 -22.15 -1.28
N VAL A 84 24.78 -23.06 -0.46
CA VAL A 84 24.00 -23.73 0.59
C VAL A 84 23.59 -22.73 1.67
N ALA A 85 24.51 -21.88 2.12
CA ALA A 85 24.20 -20.84 3.10
C ALA A 85 23.10 -19.88 2.60
N LEU A 86 23.22 -19.37 1.38
CA LEU A 86 22.20 -18.49 0.81
C LEU A 86 20.85 -19.20 0.60
N LYS A 87 20.87 -20.47 0.18
CA LYS A 87 19.64 -21.27 0.09
C LYS A 87 18.97 -21.42 1.46
N ARG A 88 19.76 -21.48 2.54
CA ARG A 88 19.23 -21.54 3.91
C ARG A 88 18.63 -20.20 4.35
N LEU A 89 19.32 -19.08 4.08
CA LEU A 89 18.83 -17.73 4.38
C LEU A 89 17.46 -17.47 3.75
N PHE A 90 17.31 -17.75 2.45
CA PHE A 90 16.06 -17.52 1.72
C PHE A 90 15.02 -18.62 1.89
N SER A 91 15.26 -19.61 2.77
CA SER A 91 14.24 -20.61 3.10
C SER A 91 13.24 -20.11 4.16
N ASP A 92 13.50 -18.96 4.78
CA ASP A 92 12.60 -18.37 5.77
C ASP A 92 11.29 -17.87 5.11
N PRO A 93 10.11 -18.27 5.63
CA PRO A 93 8.81 -17.78 5.15
C PRO A 93 8.66 -16.26 5.14
N HIS A 94 9.40 -15.54 5.98
CA HIS A 94 9.40 -14.08 6.05
C HIS A 94 9.72 -13.43 4.71
N PHE A 95 10.62 -14.03 3.91
CA PHE A 95 10.97 -13.53 2.58
C PHE A 95 9.95 -13.88 1.49
N ASN A 96 8.97 -14.73 1.80
CA ASN A 96 7.94 -15.15 0.86
C ASN A 96 6.63 -14.36 1.02
N LEU A 97 6.61 -13.39 1.94
CA LEU A 97 5.47 -12.50 2.11
C LEU A 97 5.48 -11.45 1.01
N VAL A 98 4.33 -11.29 0.37
CA VAL A 98 4.08 -10.22 -0.58
C VAL A 98 4.03 -8.91 0.21
N ASP A 99 4.94 -7.98 -0.09
CA ASP A 99 5.04 -6.67 0.55
C ASP A 99 3.84 -5.73 0.28
N GLY A 100 3.01 -6.10 -0.71
CA GLY A 100 1.85 -5.32 -1.15
C GLY A 100 2.21 -4.05 -1.90
N LEU A 101 3.50 -3.87 -2.27
CA LEU A 101 3.98 -2.70 -3.01
C LEU A 101 3.81 -2.87 -4.52
N ASP A 102 3.62 -4.10 -5.00
CA ASP A 102 3.19 -4.35 -6.36
C ASP A 102 1.72 -3.95 -6.51
N ILE A 103 1.53 -2.75 -7.05
CA ILE A 103 0.22 -2.15 -7.32
C ILE A 103 -0.67 -3.02 -8.22
N TYR A 104 -0.15 -4.02 -8.94
CA TYR A 104 -0.97 -4.87 -9.81
C TYR A 104 -1.23 -6.27 -9.24
N MET A 105 -0.73 -6.60 -8.05
CA MET A 105 -0.98 -7.90 -7.42
C MET A 105 -2.35 -7.99 -6.72
N GLY A 106 -3.01 -6.85 -6.50
CA GLY A 106 -4.32 -6.77 -5.86
C GLY A 106 -5.45 -7.34 -6.73
N ASP A 107 -6.43 -7.99 -6.08
CA ASP A 107 -7.69 -8.40 -6.70
C ASP A 107 -8.66 -7.21 -6.78
N TYR A 108 -8.57 -6.47 -7.88
CA TYR A 108 -9.41 -5.30 -8.16
C TYR A 108 -10.87 -5.62 -8.50
N ASN A 109 -11.24 -6.91 -8.61
CA ASN A 109 -12.65 -7.28 -8.80
C ASN A 109 -13.42 -7.33 -7.48
N ARG A 110 -12.73 -7.26 -6.34
CA ARG A 110 -13.38 -7.16 -5.04
C ARG A 110 -13.85 -5.73 -4.80
N PRO A 111 -15.17 -5.50 -4.68
CA PRO A 111 -15.65 -4.18 -4.31
C PRO A 111 -15.28 -3.87 -2.86
N ASP A 112 -14.74 -2.67 -2.62
CA ASP A 112 -14.57 -2.09 -1.29
C ASP A 112 -15.62 -0.98 -1.10
N PRO A 113 -16.81 -1.30 -0.56
CA PRO A 113 -17.92 -0.36 -0.48
C PRO A 113 -17.67 0.72 0.57
N VAL A 114 -17.97 1.97 0.22
CA VAL A 114 -17.90 3.10 1.15
C VAL A 114 -18.88 2.88 2.31
N SER A 115 -18.40 2.98 3.55
CA SER A 115 -19.23 2.80 4.74
C SER A 115 -20.30 3.88 4.89
N ALA A 116 -21.41 3.55 5.55
CA ALA A 116 -22.50 4.51 5.82
C ALA A 116 -22.03 5.73 6.61
N ALA A 117 -21.08 5.56 7.54
CA ALA A 117 -20.50 6.67 8.29
C ALA A 117 -19.67 7.60 7.39
N MET A 118 -18.88 7.06 6.47
CA MET A 118 -18.15 7.86 5.48
C MET A 118 -19.09 8.58 4.53
N LEU A 119 -20.16 7.91 4.07
CA LEU A 119 -21.20 8.55 3.24
C LEU A 119 -21.90 9.69 3.99
N ALA A 120 -22.26 9.49 5.27
CA ALA A 120 -22.88 10.52 6.08
C ALA A 120 -21.97 11.75 6.28
N ALA A 121 -20.65 11.54 6.35
CA ALA A 121 -19.66 12.60 6.48
C ALA A 121 -19.51 13.47 5.20
N LEU A 122 -20.03 13.03 4.04
CA LEU A 122 -19.98 13.79 2.79
C LEU A 122 -21.03 14.91 2.75
N HIS A 123 -20.89 15.92 3.61
CA HIS A 123 -21.84 17.04 3.75
C HIS A 123 -22.10 17.77 2.42
N GLN A 124 -21.08 17.89 1.56
CA GLN A 124 -21.19 18.56 0.26
C GLN A 124 -22.03 17.77 -0.75
N ALA A 125 -22.18 16.45 -0.57
CA ALA A 125 -22.87 15.56 -1.49
C ALA A 125 -24.26 15.13 -0.99
N GLN A 126 -24.69 15.55 0.21
CA GLN A 126 -25.93 15.06 0.83
C GLN A 126 -27.17 15.26 -0.05
N GLY A 127 -27.33 16.43 -0.69
CA GLY A 127 -28.49 16.70 -1.55
C GLY A 127 -28.53 15.80 -2.79
N PHE A 128 -27.38 15.55 -3.41
CA PHE A 128 -27.26 14.64 -4.55
C PHE A 128 -27.52 13.19 -4.14
N LEU A 129 -26.95 12.74 -3.03
CA LEU A 129 -27.14 11.38 -2.52
C LEU A 129 -28.61 11.09 -2.17
N GLN A 130 -29.34 12.06 -1.61
CA GLN A 130 -30.77 11.93 -1.33
C GLN A 130 -31.61 11.80 -2.60
N GLN A 131 -31.26 12.54 -3.67
CA GLN A 131 -31.94 12.41 -4.97
C GLN A 131 -31.71 11.02 -5.58
N VAL A 132 -30.46 10.54 -5.59
CA VAL A 132 -30.12 9.20 -6.12
C VAL A 132 -30.83 8.09 -5.31
N ALA A 133 -30.90 8.21 -3.99
CA ALA A 133 -31.64 7.27 -3.15
C ALA A 133 -33.15 7.27 -3.47
N ALA A 134 -33.76 8.44 -3.65
CA ALA A 134 -35.17 8.55 -4.01
C ALA A 134 -35.50 7.97 -5.40
N GLU A 135 -34.56 8.05 -6.35
CA GLU A 135 -34.68 7.44 -7.68
C GLU A 135 -34.51 5.92 -7.63
N ALA A 136 -33.61 5.40 -6.79
CA ALA A 136 -33.41 3.97 -6.58
C ALA A 136 -34.66 3.29 -5.98
N GLU A 137 -35.30 3.92 -4.99
CA GLU A 137 -36.56 3.44 -4.39
C GLU A 137 -37.72 3.40 -5.41
N LYS A 138 -37.80 4.40 -6.30
CA LYS A 138 -38.81 4.42 -7.37
C LYS A 138 -38.59 3.34 -8.44
N GLY A 139 -37.35 2.94 -8.69
CA GLY A 139 -37.00 1.87 -9.62
C GLY A 139 -37.24 0.46 -9.06
N ALA A 140 -37.03 0.25 -7.77
CA ALA A 140 -37.23 -1.04 -7.10
C ALA A 140 -38.70 -1.47 -6.99
N GLY A 141 -39.64 -0.51 -6.89
CA GLY A 141 -41.07 -0.79 -6.82
C GLY A 141 -41.70 -1.30 -8.13
N ALA A 142 -41.10 -1.02 -9.29
CA ALA A 142 -41.67 -1.40 -10.59
C ALA A 142 -41.53 -2.89 -10.96
N GLY A 143 -40.77 -3.67 -10.17
CA GLY A 143 -40.52 -5.09 -10.41
C GLY A 143 -41.41 -6.06 -9.63
N GLN A 144 -42.06 -5.62 -8.54
CA GLN A 144 -42.83 -6.51 -7.66
C GLN A 144 -44.31 -6.68 -8.08
N ASP A 145 -44.85 -5.77 -8.90
CA ASP A 145 -46.28 -5.78 -9.25
C ASP A 145 -46.67 -6.79 -10.33
N LYS A 146 -45.71 -7.43 -11.03
CA LYS A 146 -46.01 -8.38 -12.13
C LYS A 146 -46.08 -9.86 -11.72
N GLU A 147 -45.63 -10.21 -10.51
CA GLU A 147 -45.64 -11.61 -10.06
C GLU A 147 -46.90 -11.96 -9.25
N ASN A 148 -47.58 -10.97 -8.66
CA ASN A 148 -48.77 -11.22 -7.84
C ASN A 148 -50.07 -11.40 -8.65
N ASP A 149 -50.08 -11.00 -9.93
CA ASP A 149 -51.28 -11.10 -10.80
C ASP A 149 -51.45 -12.50 -11.44
N GLN A 150 -50.41 -13.34 -11.39
CA GLN A 150 -50.46 -14.71 -11.92
C GLN A 150 -51.03 -15.73 -10.92
N HIS A 151 -51.18 -15.38 -9.64
CA HIS A 151 -51.70 -16.30 -8.61
C HIS A 151 -53.23 -16.29 -8.48
N MET A 152 -53.94 -15.34 -9.11
CA MET A 152 -55.39 -15.17 -8.93
C MET A 152 -56.26 -15.81 -10.02
N LEU A 153 -55.67 -16.44 -11.05
CA LEU A 153 -56.40 -17.06 -12.18
C LEU A 153 -56.37 -18.61 -12.18
N GLY A 154 -55.89 -19.24 -11.10
CA GLY A 154 -55.63 -20.68 -11.04
C GLY A 154 -56.63 -21.55 -10.26
N ASP A 155 -57.71 -21.00 -9.69
CA ASP A 155 -58.65 -21.78 -8.85
C ASP A 155 -60.07 -21.86 -9.43
N ALA A 156 -60.18 -22.36 -10.65
CA ALA A 156 -61.46 -22.67 -11.27
C ALA A 156 -61.40 -24.01 -12.01
N SER A 157 -61.08 -25.12 -11.31
CA SER A 157 -61.53 -26.46 -11.69
C SER A 157 -61.10 -27.52 -10.68
N ARG A 158 -62.06 -28.01 -9.87
CA ARG A 158 -62.30 -29.46 -9.65
C ARG A 158 -63.48 -29.67 -8.71
N GLN A 159 -64.70 -29.56 -9.24
CA GLN A 159 -65.84 -30.29 -8.72
C GLN A 159 -65.95 -31.59 -9.53
N ASN A 160 -65.69 -32.74 -8.92
CA ASN A 160 -66.40 -33.97 -9.28
C ASN A 160 -66.47 -34.89 -8.05
N PRO A 161 -67.67 -35.25 -7.56
CA PRO A 161 -67.83 -36.11 -6.40
C PRO A 161 -67.69 -37.58 -6.82
N GLY A 162 -66.93 -38.35 -6.04
CA GLY A 162 -66.75 -39.77 -6.24
C GLY A 162 -66.68 -40.51 -4.92
N ASP A 163 -67.77 -40.45 -4.15
CA ASP A 163 -68.04 -41.35 -3.03
C ASP A 163 -69.38 -42.03 -3.28
N ALA A 164 -69.35 -43.31 -3.69
CA ALA A 164 -70.41 -44.28 -3.43
C ALA A 164 -69.94 -45.71 -3.75
N VAL A 165 -69.72 -46.46 -2.66
CA VAL A 165 -69.84 -47.92 -2.46
C VAL A 165 -68.81 -48.85 -3.11
#